data_AF-A0A3P6B614-F1
#
_entry.id   AF-A0A3P6B614-F1
#
_cell.length_a   1.000
_cell.length_b   1.000
_cell.length_c   1.000
_cell.angle_alpha   90.00
_cell.angle_beta   90.00
_cell.angle_gamma   90.00
#
_symmetry.space_group_name_H-M   'P 1'
#
loop_
_entity.id
_entity.type
_entity.pdbx_description
1 polymer ?
#
loop_
_entity_poly.entity_id
_entity_poly.type
_entity_poly.pdbx_seq_one_letter_code
_entity_poly.pdbx_strand_id
1 'polypeptide(L)'
;MIKTRSQIYPLLRRRLVNGESTSFWVDNWSPFGNLYNYLGASTSRFGILRTATVASLYDHDHDHWLLPPARSENQLALHVYLTTVNLSDDQDQYEWDVAGKTSSRYSTGEVYTYLKGHVPLVPWTQLVWFSYGIPRHSFLTWLDLIQQLLASPRNKDLRRLTLLAFQGSLYWLWPERNTRLHQQSFRTAESIFSTIDKQLRNCVQSFRHSNPRASSAMMQLWFLRS
;
A
#
# COMPACT_ATOMS: atom_id res chain seq x y z
N MET A 1 -1.05 1.50 8.09
CA MET A 1 0.31 1.98 7.76
C MET A 1 1.44 1.03 8.17
N ILE A 2 1.38 0.29 9.28
CA ILE A 2 2.50 -0.59 9.70
C ILE A 2 2.72 -1.79 8.74
N LYS A 3 1.65 -2.32 8.12
CA LYS A 3 1.73 -3.46 7.19
C LYS A 3 2.54 -3.21 5.91
N THR A 4 2.69 -1.95 5.48
CA THR A 4 3.47 -1.60 4.28
C THR A 4 4.91 -1.26 4.58
N ARG A 5 5.36 -1.35 5.85
CA ARG A 5 6.74 -1.05 6.24
C ARG A 5 7.75 -1.91 5.47
N SER A 6 7.45 -3.19 5.25
CA SER A 6 8.32 -4.08 4.48
C SER A 6 8.46 -3.69 3.01
N GLN A 7 7.41 -3.11 2.41
CA GLN A 7 7.41 -2.62 1.03
C GLN A 7 8.12 -1.27 0.89
N ILE A 8 8.05 -0.43 1.93
CA ILE A 8 8.64 0.91 1.95
C ILE A 8 10.13 0.85 2.33
N TYR A 9 10.52 -0.08 3.19
CA TYR A 9 11.91 -0.25 3.65
C TYR A 9 12.96 -0.28 2.53
N PRO A 10 12.81 -1.07 1.44
CA PRO A 10 13.79 -1.05 0.36
C PRO A 10 13.82 0.27 -0.43
N LEU A 11 12.73 1.06 -0.40
CA LEU A 11 12.64 2.35 -1.10
C LEU A 11 13.30 3.48 -0.32
N LEU A 12 13.44 3.34 0.99
CA LEU A 12 14.08 4.32 1.85
C LEU A 12 15.53 3.89 2.10
N ARG A 13 16.49 4.63 1.57
CA ARG A 13 17.91 4.46 1.84
C ARG A 13 18.43 5.61 2.70
N ARG A 14 19.43 5.30 3.50
CA ARG A 14 20.11 6.26 4.36
C ARG A 14 21.50 6.46 3.81
N ARG A 15 21.80 7.68 3.35
CA ARG A 15 23.15 8.03 2.93
C ARG A 15 23.97 8.31 4.18
N LEU A 16 24.93 7.44 4.42
CA LEU A 16 25.83 7.55 5.56
C LEU A 16 26.84 8.66 5.30
N VAL A 17 26.93 9.62 6.23
CA VAL A 17 27.90 10.71 6.17
C VAL A 17 28.60 10.82 7.52
N ASN A 18 27.97 11.40 8.54
CA ASN A 18 28.51 11.40 9.90
C ASN A 18 28.12 10.15 10.69
N GLY A 19 27.00 9.50 10.34
CA GLY A 19 26.53 8.28 10.99
C GLY A 19 25.94 8.47 12.39
N GLU A 20 25.82 9.70 12.89
CA GLU A 20 25.32 10.00 14.25
C GLU A 20 23.82 9.80 14.37
N SER A 21 23.09 10.10 13.29
CA SER A 21 21.63 10.00 13.26
C SER A 21 21.16 8.72 12.56
N THR A 22 22.08 7.82 12.24
CA THR A 22 21.81 6.56 11.55
C THR A 22 21.97 5.40 12.51
N SER A 23 20.90 4.65 12.71
CA SER A 23 20.91 3.42 13.51
C SER A 23 21.65 2.32 12.76
N PHE A 24 22.63 1.71 13.43
CA PHE A 24 23.42 0.62 12.85
C PHE A 24 22.53 -0.56 12.43
N TRP A 25 21.55 -0.93 13.26
CA TRP A 25 20.78 -2.16 13.09
C TRP A 25 19.57 -2.04 12.17
N VAL A 26 18.87 -0.90 12.24
CA VAL A 26 17.52 -0.76 11.68
C VAL A 26 17.53 -0.04 10.35
N ASP A 27 18.35 1.00 10.20
CA ASP A 27 18.32 1.86 9.03
C ASP A 27 18.98 1.19 7.81
N ASN A 28 18.48 1.52 6.63
CA ASN A 28 18.92 0.94 5.36
C ASN A 28 20.08 1.77 4.77
N TRP A 29 21.23 1.73 5.42
CA TRP A 29 22.45 2.46 5.00
C TRP A 29 23.49 1.57 4.31
N SER A 30 23.30 0.26 4.35
CA SER A 30 24.23 -0.73 3.79
C SER A 30 23.62 -1.45 2.58
N PRO A 31 24.43 -2.01 1.66
CA PRO A 31 23.92 -2.80 0.53
C PRO A 31 23.19 -4.09 0.98
N PHE A 32 23.41 -4.51 2.23
CA PHE A 32 22.81 -5.71 2.81
C PHE A 32 21.40 -5.46 3.39
N GLY A 33 20.91 -4.22 3.33
CA GLY A 33 19.61 -3.85 3.87
C GLY A 33 19.62 -3.81 5.40
N ASN A 34 18.66 -4.50 6.01
CA ASN A 34 18.49 -4.51 7.46
C ASN A 34 19.53 -5.40 8.13
N LEU A 35 20.56 -4.79 8.73
CA LEU A 35 21.66 -5.50 9.37
C LEU A 35 21.21 -6.38 10.54
N TYR A 36 20.16 -6.00 11.26
CA TYR A 36 19.63 -6.83 12.35
C TYR A 36 19.18 -8.21 11.85
N ASN A 37 18.47 -8.25 10.73
CA ASN A 37 18.04 -9.49 10.10
C ASN A 37 19.19 -10.20 9.38
N TYR A 38 20.02 -9.46 8.63
CA TYR A 38 21.12 -10.01 7.84
C TYR A 38 22.20 -10.69 8.69
N LEU A 39 22.53 -10.11 9.84
CA LEU A 39 23.52 -10.66 10.77
C LEU A 39 22.93 -11.68 11.76
N GLY A 40 21.60 -11.85 11.79
CA GLY A 40 20.93 -12.76 12.72
C GLY A 40 21.03 -12.32 14.19
N ALA A 41 21.06 -11.01 14.45
CA ALA A 41 21.28 -10.41 15.77
C ALA A 41 20.18 -10.71 16.82
N SER A 42 19.11 -11.41 16.41
CA SER A 42 18.13 -12.01 17.33
C SER A 42 18.69 -13.23 18.07
N THR A 43 19.62 -13.95 17.47
CA THR A 43 20.15 -15.23 17.99
C THR A 43 21.54 -15.12 18.58
N SER A 44 22.33 -14.16 18.10
CA SER A 44 23.72 -13.96 18.50
C SER A 44 23.91 -12.70 19.33
N ARG A 45 24.69 -12.81 20.41
CA ARG A 45 25.12 -11.65 21.21
C ARG A 45 26.28 -10.97 20.51
N PHE A 46 25.97 -9.96 19.69
CA PHE A 46 26.95 -9.18 18.94
C PHE A 46 27.75 -8.16 19.77
N GLY A 47 27.42 -7.94 21.04
CA GLY A 47 28.11 -6.94 21.88
C GLY A 47 27.86 -5.48 21.48
N ILE A 48 27.11 -5.23 20.41
CA ILE A 48 26.69 -3.90 19.96
C ILE A 48 25.29 -3.61 20.50
N LEU A 49 25.10 -2.42 21.04
CA LEU A 49 23.82 -1.99 21.61
C LEU A 49 22.74 -1.90 20.50
N ARG A 50 21.48 -2.24 20.81
CA ARG A 50 20.37 -2.14 19.83
C ARG A 50 20.13 -0.71 19.35
N THR A 51 20.46 0.27 20.17
CA THR A 51 20.34 1.70 19.88
C THR A 51 21.65 2.32 19.38
N ALA A 52 22.68 1.50 19.12
CA ALA A 52 23.95 2.00 18.61
C ALA A 52 23.76 2.68 17.24
N THR A 53 24.40 3.83 17.10
CA THR A 53 24.49 4.57 15.85
C THR A 53 25.75 4.12 15.11
N VAL A 54 25.82 4.37 13.82
CA VAL A 54 27.01 3.99 13.03
C VAL A 54 28.24 4.76 13.52
N ALA A 55 28.10 6.05 13.84
CA ALA A 55 29.17 6.87 14.41
C ALA A 55 29.69 6.29 15.74
N SER A 56 28.81 5.81 16.62
CA SER A 56 29.22 5.25 17.92
C SER A 56 30.10 4.00 17.83
N LEU A 57 30.16 3.38 16.65
CA LEU A 57 30.95 2.18 16.38
C LEU A 57 32.22 2.48 15.59
N TYR A 58 32.51 3.75 15.31
CA TYR A 58 33.71 4.18 14.64
C TYR A 58 34.56 5.00 15.61
N ASP A 59 35.80 4.59 15.80
CA ASP A 59 36.77 5.33 16.59
C ASP A 59 37.50 6.31 15.66
N HIS A 60 37.15 7.60 15.77
CA HIS A 60 37.76 8.67 14.98
C HIS A 60 39.23 8.90 15.34
N ASP A 61 39.65 8.58 16.57
CA ASP A 61 41.02 8.86 17.04
C ASP A 61 42.01 7.83 16.50
N HIS A 62 41.55 6.60 16.27
CA HIS A 62 42.37 5.46 15.87
C HIS A 62 42.01 4.89 14.49
N ASP A 63 41.14 5.57 13.74
CA ASP A 63 40.69 5.22 12.37
C ASP A 63 40.29 3.72 12.22
N HIS A 64 39.50 3.21 13.15
CA HIS A 64 39.03 1.83 13.08
C HIS A 64 37.61 1.63 13.61
N TRP A 65 36.98 0.57 13.13
CA TRP A 65 35.63 0.18 13.56
C TRP A 65 35.70 -0.67 14.83
N LEU A 66 34.92 -0.28 15.85
CA LEU A 66 34.75 -0.95 17.13
C LEU A 66 33.76 -2.12 17.02
N LEU A 67 34.09 -3.08 16.15
CA LEU A 67 33.26 -4.26 15.90
C LEU A 67 33.96 -5.54 16.40
N PRO A 68 33.21 -6.51 16.95
CA PRO A 68 33.77 -7.80 17.29
C PRO A 68 34.38 -8.49 16.06
N PRO A 69 35.39 -9.35 16.24
CA PRO A 69 35.98 -10.11 15.13
C PRO A 69 34.92 -10.94 14.42
N ALA A 70 35.01 -11.00 13.08
CA ALA A 70 34.04 -11.71 12.25
C ALA A 70 34.06 -13.22 12.56
N ARG A 71 32.88 -13.77 12.86
CA ARG A 71 32.62 -15.20 13.14
C ARG A 71 31.71 -15.86 12.11
N SER A 72 31.30 -15.11 11.08
CA SER A 72 30.51 -15.61 9.96
C SER A 72 30.86 -14.86 8.67
N GLU A 73 30.54 -15.46 7.52
CA GLU A 73 30.74 -14.82 6.21
C GLU A 73 29.97 -13.50 6.09
N ASN A 74 28.74 -13.42 6.62
CA ASN A 74 27.96 -12.18 6.62
C ASN A 74 28.66 -11.06 7.41
N GLN A 75 29.32 -11.39 8.52
CA GLN A 75 30.10 -10.43 9.30
C GLN A 75 31.36 -9.99 8.55
N LEU A 76 32.05 -10.94 7.90
CA LEU A 76 33.21 -10.64 7.07
C LEU A 76 32.84 -9.69 5.92
N ALA A 77 31.73 -9.96 5.23
CA ALA A 77 31.22 -9.11 4.15
C ALA A 77 30.89 -7.69 4.65
N LEU A 78 30.29 -7.55 5.84
CA LEU A 78 30.06 -6.25 6.45
C LEU A 78 31.39 -5.54 6.76
N HIS A 79 32.36 -6.24 7.34
CA HIS A 79 33.66 -5.65 7.68
C HIS A 79 34.38 -5.14 6.43
N VAL A 80 34.40 -5.92 5.35
CA VAL A 80 34.94 -5.50 4.04
C VAL A 80 34.23 -4.24 3.55
N TYR A 81 32.90 -4.20 3.60
CA TYR A 81 32.16 -3.00 3.20
C TYR A 81 32.49 -1.79 4.06
N LEU A 82 32.61 -1.94 5.38
CA LEU A 82 32.94 -0.85 6.30
C LEU A 82 34.33 -0.26 6.05
N THR A 83 35.29 -1.03 5.55
CA THR A 83 36.60 -0.47 5.13
C THR A 83 36.50 0.45 3.91
N THR A 84 35.39 0.41 3.16
CA THR A 84 35.14 1.31 2.01
C THR A 84 34.35 2.57 2.38
N VAL A 85 33.88 2.65 3.63
CA VAL A 85 33.05 3.74 4.12
C VAL A 85 33.93 4.80 4.77
N ASN A 86 33.89 6.02 4.23
CA ASN A 86 34.55 7.18 4.83
C ASN A 86 33.48 8.07 5.47
N LEU A 87 33.59 8.30 6.78
CA LEU A 87 32.72 9.24 7.48
C LEU A 87 33.20 10.68 7.25
N SER A 88 32.27 11.63 7.24
CA SER A 88 32.54 13.06 7.10
C SER A 88 31.68 13.84 8.08
N ASP A 89 32.00 15.12 8.33
CA ASP A 89 31.29 15.95 9.33
C ASP A 89 29.89 16.41 8.91
N ASP A 90 29.49 16.14 7.67
CA ASP A 90 28.17 16.51 7.15
C ASP A 90 27.05 15.61 7.69
N GLN A 91 25.84 16.15 7.77
CA GLN A 91 24.68 15.44 8.34
C GLN A 91 24.14 14.32 7.43
N ASP A 92 23.76 13.19 8.03
CA ASP A 92 23.13 12.07 7.32
C ASP A 92 21.79 12.46 6.66
N GLN A 93 21.60 12.03 5.41
CA GLN A 93 20.39 12.32 4.62
C GLN A 93 19.63 11.06 4.23
N TYR A 94 18.30 11.19 4.12
CA TYR A 94 17.45 10.14 3.57
C TYR A 94 17.34 10.31 2.06
N GLU A 95 17.55 9.21 1.34
CA GLU A 95 17.38 9.14 -0.11
C GLU A 95 16.29 8.12 -0.43
N TRP A 96 15.36 8.50 -1.29
CA TRP A 96 14.29 7.64 -1.79
C TRP A 96 14.71 7.04 -3.11
N ASP A 97 14.86 5.72 -3.18
CA ASP A 97 15.09 4.99 -4.42
C ASP A 97 13.77 4.37 -4.90
N VAL A 98 13.11 5.05 -5.83
CA VAL A 98 11.86 4.58 -6.44
C VAL A 98 12.14 4.22 -7.89
N ALA A 99 12.17 2.92 -8.20
CA ALA A 99 12.40 2.38 -9.54
C ALA A 99 13.74 2.85 -10.18
N GLY A 100 14.82 2.93 -9.40
CA GLY A 100 16.15 3.30 -9.88
C GLY A 100 16.38 4.81 -10.00
N LYS A 101 15.44 5.63 -9.53
CA LYS A 101 15.59 7.09 -9.40
C LYS A 101 15.75 7.43 -7.93
N THR A 102 16.94 7.92 -7.59
CA THR A 102 17.26 8.44 -6.25
C THR A 102 16.80 9.89 -6.13
N SER A 103 15.89 10.17 -5.20
CA SER A 103 15.39 11.50 -4.87
C SER A 103 15.65 11.82 -3.39
N SER A 104 16.09 13.04 -3.10
CA SER A 104 16.22 13.52 -1.71
C SER A 104 14.88 13.94 -1.10
N ARG A 105 13.83 14.10 -1.92
CA ARG A 105 12.50 14.51 -1.46
C ARG A 105 11.50 13.37 -1.56
N TYR A 106 10.74 13.19 -0.49
CA TYR A 106 9.60 12.29 -0.47
C TYR A 106 8.47 12.83 -1.37
N SER A 107 8.03 12.02 -2.32
CA SER A 107 6.85 12.30 -3.15
C SER A 107 5.79 11.23 -2.93
N THR A 108 4.70 11.61 -2.26
CA THR A 108 3.54 10.72 -2.05
C THR A 108 2.99 10.20 -3.38
N GLY A 109 3.02 11.03 -4.44
CA GLY A 109 2.52 10.66 -5.77
C GLY A 109 3.37 9.59 -6.45
N GLU A 110 4.69 9.71 -6.35
CA GLU A 110 5.62 8.73 -6.94
C GLU A 110 5.55 7.39 -6.22
N VAL A 111 5.58 7.41 -4.89
CA VAL A 111 5.46 6.19 -4.06
C VAL A 111 4.10 5.52 -4.29
N TYR A 112 3.02 6.29 -4.38
CA TYR A 112 1.70 5.75 -4.70
C TYR A 112 1.66 5.12 -6.10
N THR A 113 2.26 5.78 -7.10
CA THR A 113 2.30 5.26 -8.47
C THR A 113 3.09 3.97 -8.55
N TYR A 114 4.22 3.89 -7.83
CA TYR A 114 5.02 2.67 -7.71
C TYR A 114 4.23 1.53 -7.04
N LEU A 115 3.60 1.79 -5.90
CA LEU A 115 2.82 0.79 -5.15
C LEU A 115 1.56 0.33 -5.90
N LYS A 116 0.93 1.22 -6.68
CA LYS A 116 -0.26 0.92 -7.47
C LYS A 116 0.03 -0.03 -8.63
N GLY A 117 1.26 -0.03 -9.13
CA GLY A 117 1.66 -0.79 -10.32
C GLY A 117 1.00 -0.26 -11.61
N HIS A 118 1.22 -0.96 -12.71
CA HIS A 118 0.67 -0.58 -14.01
C HIS A 118 -0.85 -0.84 -14.03
N VAL A 119 -1.65 0.22 -14.06
CA VAL A 119 -3.11 0.16 -14.18
C VAL A 119 -3.50 0.82 -15.50
N PRO A 120 -4.29 0.14 -16.36
CA PRO A 120 -4.70 0.71 -17.63
C PRO A 120 -5.47 2.01 -17.39
N LEU A 121 -5.10 3.07 -18.12
CA LEU A 121 -5.88 4.30 -18.12
C LEU A 121 -7.23 4.01 -18.76
N VAL A 122 -8.30 4.13 -17.97
CA VAL A 122 -9.66 4.04 -18.48
C VAL A 122 -10.06 5.39 -19.09
N PRO A 123 -10.62 5.43 -20.32
CA PRO A 123 -10.88 6.68 -21.03
C PRO A 123 -11.74 7.70 -20.25
N TRP A 124 -12.67 7.22 -19.42
CA TRP A 124 -13.55 8.08 -18.64
C TRP A 124 -12.83 8.83 -17.50
N THR A 125 -11.63 8.41 -17.07
CA THR A 125 -10.98 9.08 -15.94
C THR A 125 -10.58 10.50 -16.25
N GLN A 126 -10.21 10.82 -17.50
CA GLN A 126 -9.88 12.20 -17.87
C GLN A 126 -11.12 13.09 -17.93
N LEU A 127 -12.30 12.51 -18.16
CA LEU A 127 -13.57 13.23 -18.22
C LEU A 127 -14.06 13.61 -16.81
N VAL A 128 -13.74 12.79 -15.79
CA VAL A 128 -14.15 13.01 -14.40
C VAL A 128 -13.04 13.65 -13.56
N TRP A 129 -11.78 13.29 -13.78
CA TRP A 129 -10.62 13.64 -12.95
C TRP A 129 -9.50 14.28 -13.80
N PHE A 130 -9.66 15.56 -14.18
CA PHE A 130 -8.63 16.35 -14.86
C PHE A 130 -8.08 17.46 -13.96
N SER A 131 -6.84 17.91 -14.19
CA SER A 131 -6.10 18.79 -13.26
C SER A 131 -6.69 20.20 -13.09
N TYR A 132 -7.51 20.65 -14.04
CA TYR A 132 -8.26 21.92 -13.96
C TYR A 132 -9.73 21.70 -13.58
N GLY A 133 -10.09 20.46 -13.27
CA GLY A 133 -11.43 20.08 -12.86
C GLY A 133 -11.68 20.58 -11.45
N ILE A 134 -12.77 21.33 -11.28
CA ILE A 134 -13.20 21.75 -9.96
C ILE A 134 -13.65 20.47 -9.22
N PRO A 135 -13.06 20.11 -8.06
CA PRO A 135 -13.36 18.85 -7.38
C PRO A 135 -14.85 18.65 -7.07
N ARG A 136 -15.57 19.75 -6.82
CA ARG A 136 -17.03 19.76 -6.67
C ARG A 136 -17.75 19.24 -7.91
N HIS A 137 -17.29 19.57 -9.11
CA HIS A 137 -17.91 19.13 -10.37
C HIS A 137 -17.60 17.66 -10.67
N SER A 138 -16.43 17.15 -10.30
CA SER A 138 -16.14 15.70 -10.38
C SER A 138 -17.06 14.89 -9.44
N PHE A 139 -17.32 15.41 -8.25
CA PHE A 139 -18.27 14.81 -7.32
C PHE A 139 -19.72 14.94 -7.81
N LEU A 140 -20.11 16.10 -8.36
CA LEU A 140 -21.44 16.32 -8.92
C LEU A 140 -21.68 15.48 -10.17
N THR A 141 -20.71 15.32 -11.08
CA THR A 141 -20.83 14.44 -12.25
C THR A 141 -20.95 12.97 -11.86
N TRP A 142 -20.23 12.55 -10.82
CA TRP A 142 -20.42 11.23 -10.21
C TRP A 142 -21.83 11.06 -9.61
N LEU A 143 -22.33 12.08 -8.90
CA LEU A 143 -23.69 12.09 -8.38
C LEU A 143 -24.74 12.13 -9.49
N ASP A 144 -24.52 12.88 -10.56
CA ASP A 144 -25.40 13.00 -11.72
C ASP A 144 -25.47 11.68 -12.49
N LEU A 145 -24.35 10.96 -12.61
CA LEU A 145 -24.33 9.59 -13.15
C LEU A 145 -25.24 8.67 -12.30
N ILE A 146 -25.13 8.76 -10.97
CA ILE A 146 -26.02 8.03 -10.05
C ILE A 146 -27.47 8.50 -10.21
N GLN A 147 -27.72 9.80 -10.40
CA GLN A 147 -29.06 10.36 -10.62
C GLN A 147 -29.66 9.95 -11.96
N GLN A 148 -28.88 9.83 -13.03
CA GLN A 148 -29.32 9.32 -14.32
C GLN A 148 -29.66 7.83 -14.22
N LEU A 149 -28.86 7.03 -13.49
CA LEU A 149 -29.21 5.65 -13.14
C LEU A 149 -30.50 5.57 -12.31
N LEU A 150 -30.74 6.54 -11.41
CA LEU A 150 -31.97 6.68 -10.63
C LEU A 150 -33.19 7.11 -11.48
N ALA A 151 -32.98 7.87 -12.55
CA ALA A 151 -34.03 8.39 -13.43
C ALA A 151 -34.49 7.37 -14.48
N SER A 152 -33.67 6.35 -14.77
CA SER A 152 -33.91 5.35 -15.81
C SER A 152 -34.35 3.99 -15.23
N PRO A 153 -35.43 3.94 -14.41
CA PRO A 153 -36.60 3.14 -14.82
C PRO A 153 -37.96 3.67 -14.28
N ARG A 154 -39.04 3.58 -15.08
CA ARG A 154 -40.43 3.85 -14.65
C ARG A 154 -40.91 2.94 -13.51
N ASN A 155 -40.28 1.76 -13.34
CA ASN A 155 -40.61 0.79 -12.31
C ASN A 155 -39.83 1.07 -11.00
N LYS A 156 -40.56 1.41 -9.93
CA LYS A 156 -40.01 1.74 -8.60
C LYS A 156 -39.19 0.59 -7.99
N ASP A 157 -39.59 -0.66 -8.23
CA ASP A 157 -38.95 -1.85 -7.68
C ASP A 157 -37.64 -2.15 -8.42
N LEU A 158 -37.63 -2.00 -9.75
CA LEU A 158 -36.41 -2.11 -10.57
C LEU A 158 -35.38 -1.03 -10.17
N ARG A 159 -35.84 0.19 -9.90
CA ARG A 159 -34.96 1.28 -9.43
C ARG A 159 -34.31 0.94 -8.10
N ARG A 160 -35.11 0.50 -7.11
CA ARG A 160 -34.61 0.09 -5.79
C ARG A 160 -33.58 -1.04 -5.92
N LEU A 161 -33.87 -2.03 -6.77
CA LEU A 161 -32.99 -3.16 -7.02
C LEU A 161 -31.67 -2.72 -7.70
N THR A 162 -31.74 -1.83 -8.67
CA THR A 162 -30.55 -1.29 -9.36
C THR A 162 -29.65 -0.53 -8.39
N LEU A 163 -30.23 0.24 -7.46
CA LEU A 163 -29.46 0.94 -6.43
C LEU A 163 -28.80 -0.01 -5.44
N LEU A 164 -29.53 -1.03 -4.97
CA LEU A 164 -28.95 -2.05 -4.10
C LEU A 164 -27.80 -2.78 -4.80
N ALA A 165 -27.97 -3.14 -6.08
CA ALA A 165 -26.93 -3.79 -6.87
C ALA A 165 -25.70 -2.90 -7.04
N PHE A 166 -25.90 -1.60 -7.30
CA PHE A 166 -24.82 -0.63 -7.41
C PHE A 166 -24.09 -0.44 -6.06
N GLN A 167 -24.83 -0.28 -4.96
CA GLN A 167 -24.27 -0.17 -3.62
C GLN A 167 -23.48 -1.42 -3.22
N GLY A 168 -24.05 -2.61 -3.45
CA GLY A 168 -23.38 -3.89 -3.19
C GLY A 168 -22.12 -4.07 -4.03
N SER A 169 -22.17 -3.67 -5.31
CA SER A 169 -21.00 -3.69 -6.21
C SER A 169 -19.89 -2.78 -5.71
N LEU A 170 -20.20 -1.52 -5.35
CA LEU A 170 -19.22 -0.60 -4.77
C LEU A 170 -18.65 -1.14 -3.46
N TYR A 171 -19.52 -1.60 -2.57
CA TYR A 171 -19.12 -2.11 -1.26
C TYR A 171 -18.20 -3.33 -1.35
N TRP A 172 -18.39 -4.24 -2.31
CA TRP A 172 -17.54 -5.43 -2.43
C TRP A 172 -16.31 -5.22 -3.33
N LEU A 173 -16.42 -4.39 -4.37
CA LEU A 173 -15.27 -4.07 -5.24
C LEU A 173 -14.21 -3.24 -4.51
N TRP A 174 -14.62 -2.38 -3.58
CA TRP A 174 -13.68 -1.52 -2.85
C TRP A 174 -12.73 -2.30 -1.92
N PRO A 175 -13.21 -3.15 -1.00
CA PRO A 175 -12.37 -4.05 -0.21
C PRO A 175 -11.60 -5.03 -1.08
N GLU A 176 -12.19 -5.57 -2.14
CA GLU A 176 -11.48 -6.46 -3.06
C GLU A 176 -10.27 -5.76 -3.68
N ARG A 177 -10.45 -4.55 -4.24
CA ARG A 177 -9.36 -3.74 -4.78
C ARG A 177 -8.28 -3.48 -3.72
N ASN A 178 -8.68 -3.13 -2.50
CA ASN A 178 -7.74 -2.87 -1.41
C ASN A 178 -7.00 -4.13 -0.96
N THR A 179 -7.67 -5.29 -0.92
CA THR A 179 -7.04 -6.59 -0.60
C THR A 179 -6.05 -7.00 -1.68
N ARG A 180 -6.37 -6.79 -2.95
CA ARG A 180 -5.42 -7.02 -4.06
C ARG A 180 -4.17 -6.15 -3.91
N LEU A 181 -4.35 -4.85 -3.63
CA LEU A 181 -3.25 -3.90 -3.47
C LEU A 181 -2.37 -4.21 -2.25
N HIS A 182 -2.98 -4.51 -1.10
CA HIS A 182 -2.26 -4.60 0.17
C HIS A 182 -1.88 -6.02 0.61
N GLN A 183 -2.57 -7.05 0.09
CA GLN A 183 -2.41 -8.44 0.53
C GLN A 183 -2.07 -9.39 -0.63
N GLN A 184 -2.02 -8.91 -1.87
CA GLN A 184 -1.73 -9.72 -3.07
C GLN A 184 -2.60 -10.98 -3.17
N SER A 185 -3.80 -10.91 -2.61
CA SER A 185 -4.79 -11.97 -2.64
C SER A 185 -5.90 -11.58 -3.58
N PHE A 186 -6.24 -12.50 -4.50
CA PHE A 186 -7.15 -12.24 -5.61
C PHE A 186 -8.30 -13.25 -5.53
N ARG A 187 -9.53 -12.75 -5.39
CA ARG A 187 -10.73 -13.59 -5.58
C ARG A 187 -11.10 -13.62 -7.05
N THR A 188 -11.62 -14.76 -7.49
CA THR A 188 -12.15 -14.90 -8.86
C THR A 188 -13.36 -13.98 -9.04
N ALA A 189 -13.57 -13.51 -10.27
CA ALA A 189 -14.72 -12.65 -10.60
C ALA A 189 -16.05 -13.33 -10.22
N GLU A 190 -16.15 -14.65 -10.45
CA GLU A 190 -17.30 -15.47 -10.09
C GLU A 190 -17.57 -15.49 -8.58
N SER A 191 -16.53 -15.59 -7.75
CA SER A 191 -16.67 -15.56 -6.29
C SER A 191 -17.20 -14.21 -5.80
N ILE A 192 -16.68 -13.12 -6.35
CA ILE A 192 -17.13 -11.76 -6.04
C ILE A 192 -18.58 -11.57 -6.48
N PHE A 193 -18.92 -11.99 -7.70
CA PHE A 193 -20.27 -11.93 -8.23
C PHE A 193 -21.25 -12.74 -7.39
N SER A 194 -20.91 -13.98 -7.04
CA SER A 194 -21.73 -14.83 -6.17
C SER A 194 -21.96 -14.20 -4.79
N THR A 195 -20.96 -13.49 -4.27
CA THR A 195 -21.07 -12.80 -2.97
C THR A 195 -22.03 -11.61 -3.07
N ILE A 196 -21.92 -10.81 -4.14
CA ILE A 196 -22.82 -9.68 -4.42
C ILE A 196 -24.25 -10.18 -4.66
N ASP A 197 -24.44 -11.23 -5.45
CA ASP A 197 -25.75 -11.85 -5.72
C ASP A 197 -26.41 -12.35 -4.43
N LYS A 198 -25.68 -13.09 -3.58
CA LYS A 198 -26.18 -13.54 -2.27
C LYS A 198 -26.57 -12.36 -1.38
N GLN A 199 -25.75 -11.31 -1.32
CA GLN A 199 -26.08 -10.14 -0.51
C GLN A 199 -27.35 -9.45 -1.00
N LEU A 200 -27.51 -9.31 -2.32
CA LEU A 200 -28.70 -8.69 -2.91
C LEU A 200 -29.95 -9.50 -2.58
N ARG A 201 -29.92 -10.82 -2.76
CA ARG A 201 -31.02 -11.72 -2.40
C ARG A 201 -31.36 -11.61 -0.91
N ASN A 202 -30.35 -11.62 -0.04
CA ASN A 202 -30.54 -11.52 1.40
C ASN A 202 -31.17 -10.17 1.79
N CYS A 203 -30.71 -9.07 1.21
CA CYS A 203 -31.31 -7.75 1.43
C CYS A 203 -32.76 -7.68 0.92
N VAL A 204 -33.10 -8.31 -0.21
CA VAL A 204 -34.48 -8.33 -0.71
C VAL A 204 -35.39 -9.20 0.16
N GLN A 205 -34.87 -10.32 0.68
CA GLN A 205 -35.62 -11.18 1.59
C GLN A 205 -35.81 -10.57 2.99
N SER A 206 -34.86 -9.75 3.47
CA SER A 206 -34.90 -9.22 4.84
C SER A 206 -36.12 -8.37 5.14
N PHE A 207 -36.69 -7.67 4.15
CA PHE A 207 -37.90 -6.87 4.31
C PHE A 207 -39.17 -7.58 3.78
N ARG A 208 -39.10 -8.87 3.44
CA ARG A 208 -40.23 -9.62 2.88
C ARG A 208 -41.45 -9.63 3.79
N HIS A 209 -41.26 -9.76 5.11
CA HIS A 209 -42.36 -9.73 6.07
C HIS A 209 -43.00 -8.34 6.20
N SER A 210 -42.22 -7.26 5.99
CA SER A 210 -42.73 -5.89 6.06
C SER A 210 -43.40 -5.43 4.77
N ASN A 211 -42.89 -5.84 3.60
CA ASN A 211 -43.46 -5.51 2.30
C ASN A 211 -43.32 -6.68 1.31
N PRO A 212 -44.23 -7.67 1.37
CA PRO A 212 -44.13 -8.91 0.60
C PRO A 212 -44.28 -8.69 -0.91
N ARG A 213 -45.07 -7.69 -1.32
CA ARG A 213 -45.26 -7.33 -2.74
C ARG A 213 -43.95 -6.85 -3.36
N ALA A 214 -43.31 -5.86 -2.74
CA ALA A 214 -42.07 -5.29 -3.26
C ALA A 214 -40.92 -6.32 -3.27
N SER A 215 -40.79 -7.11 -2.20
CA SER A 215 -39.79 -8.17 -2.11
C SER A 215 -39.95 -9.21 -3.23
N SER A 216 -41.18 -9.65 -3.49
CA SER A 216 -41.48 -10.63 -4.55
C SER A 216 -41.24 -10.05 -5.95
N ALA A 217 -41.69 -8.82 -6.20
CA ALA A 217 -41.46 -8.13 -7.48
C ALA A 217 -39.97 -7.92 -7.77
N MET A 218 -39.19 -7.51 -6.76
CA MET A 218 -37.75 -7.34 -6.90
C MET A 218 -37.02 -8.66 -7.13
N MET A 219 -37.37 -9.73 -6.42
CA MET A 219 -36.78 -11.07 -6.67
C MET A 219 -37.09 -11.56 -8.09
N GLN A 220 -38.33 -11.40 -8.56
CA GLN A 220 -38.71 -11.77 -9.93
C GLN A 220 -37.91 -10.97 -10.97
N LEU A 221 -37.79 -9.65 -10.77
CA LEU A 221 -36.98 -8.80 -11.66
C LEU A 221 -35.49 -9.15 -11.64
N TRP A 222 -34.96 -9.62 -10.51
CA TRP A 222 -33.58 -10.10 -10.38
C TRP A 222 -33.36 -11.36 -11.22
N PHE A 223 -34.22 -12.38 -11.05
CA PHE A 223 -34.12 -13.64 -11.78
C PHE A 223 -34.34 -13.52 -13.28
N LEU A 224 -35.11 -12.54 -13.74
CA LEU A 224 -35.30 -12.28 -15.16
C LEU A 224 -34.08 -11.65 -15.85
N ARG A 225 -33.08 -11.19 -15.07
CA ARG A 225 -31.91 -10.46 -15.58
C ARG A 225 -30.55 -11.07 -15.18
N SER A 226 -30.54 -12.07 -14.29
CA SER A 226 -29.36 -12.87 -13.91
C SER A 226 -29.13 -14.02 -14.87
#